data_AF-A0A5B2WJV3-F1
#
_entry.id   AF-A0A5B2WJV3-F1
#
_cell.length_a   1.000
_cell.length_b   1.000
_cell.length_c   1.000
_cell.angle_alpha   90.00
_cell.angle_beta   90.00
_cell.angle_gamma   90.00
#
_symmetry.space_group_name_H-M   'P 1'
#
loop_
_entity.id
_entity.type
_entity.pdbx_description
1 polymer ?
#
loop_
_entity_poly.entity_id
_entity_poly.type
_entity_poly.pdbx_seq_one_letter_code
_entity_poly.pdbx_strand_id
1 'polypeptide(L)'
;MDISSTLSGSRRKRVIFGSGLAVGTGLIGLPLLLLAVWPWIDHAPYSASVMIGAFGFALTSLSYAFGKVALSGCTEGSRRPVEEPGRRPYVVAGVALAIAFVSLLVMLAT
;
A
#
# COMPACT_ATOMS: atom_id res chain seq x y z
N MET A 1 -3.75 25.48 -7.87
CA MET A 1 -2.60 24.57 -7.65
C MET A 1 -2.94 23.25 -8.31
N ASP A 2 -2.39 23.00 -9.50
CA ASP A 2 -2.63 21.79 -10.26
C ASP A 2 -1.81 20.63 -9.71
N ILE A 3 -2.51 19.62 -9.20
CA ILE A 3 -1.97 18.39 -8.59
C ILE A 3 -1.19 17.55 -9.63
N SER A 4 -1.36 17.84 -10.91
CA SER A 4 -0.61 17.24 -12.03
C SER A 4 0.85 17.72 -12.10
N SER A 5 1.15 18.95 -11.64
CA SER A 5 2.51 19.50 -11.66
C SER A 5 3.42 18.95 -10.55
N THR A 6 2.84 18.49 -9.44
CA THR A 6 3.59 17.88 -8.33
C THR A 6 3.97 16.41 -8.61
N LEU A 7 3.25 15.74 -9.53
CA LEU A 7 3.49 14.38 -10.00
C LEU A 7 4.39 14.30 -11.25
N SER A 8 4.55 15.40 -12.01
CA SER A 8 5.69 15.57 -12.93
C SER A 8 6.99 15.85 -12.15
N GLY A 9 7.19 15.12 -11.06
CA GLY A 9 8.40 15.19 -10.26
C GLY A 9 9.56 14.65 -11.07
N SER A 10 10.64 15.43 -11.15
CA SER A 10 11.92 14.98 -11.71
C SER A 10 12.22 13.52 -11.33
N ARG A 11 12.88 12.75 -12.20
CA ARG A 11 13.31 11.36 -11.95
C ARG A 11 13.76 11.12 -10.50
N ARG A 12 14.55 12.06 -9.97
CA ARG A 12 15.04 12.07 -8.58
C ARG A 12 13.92 12.10 -7.53
N LYS A 13 12.86 12.89 -7.72
CA LYS A 13 11.70 12.96 -6.83
C LYS A 13 10.92 11.64 -6.82
N ARG A 14 10.67 11.02 -7.98
CA ARG A 14 10.02 9.70 -8.06
C ARG A 14 10.81 8.63 -7.32
N VAL A 15 12.13 8.62 -7.46
CA VAL A 15 13.00 7.67 -6.77
C VAL A 15 13.01 7.90 -5.26
N ILE A 16 13.21 9.13 -4.79
CA ILE A 16 13.32 9.41 -3.35
C ILE A 16 11.96 9.22 -2.64
N PHE A 17 10.90 9.83 -3.16
CA PHE A 17 9.58 9.72 -2.53
C PHE A 17 8.97 8.33 -2.75
N GLY A 18 9.12 7.75 -3.94
CA GLY A 18 8.64 6.39 -4.22
C GLY A 18 9.33 5.36 -3.31
N SER A 19 10.65 5.44 -3.14
CA SER A 19 11.36 4.49 -2.26
C SER A 19 10.99 4.70 -0.79
N GLY A 20 10.93 5.94 -0.31
CA GLY A 20 10.52 6.25 1.06
C GLY A 20 9.10 5.77 1.37
N LEU A 21 8.13 6.07 0.49
CA LEU A 21 6.75 5.63 0.66
C LEU A 21 6.62 4.10 0.54
N ALA A 22 7.36 3.47 -0.37
CA ALA A 22 7.36 2.02 -0.53
C ALA A 22 7.84 1.32 0.75
N VAL A 23 9.00 1.73 1.27
CA VAL A 23 9.57 1.15 2.48
C VAL A 23 8.70 1.46 3.69
N GLY A 24 8.25 2.71 3.86
CA GLY A 24 7.42 3.10 4.99
C GLY A 24 6.09 2.34 5.05
N THR A 25 5.34 2.31 3.96
CA THR A 25 4.06 1.58 3.91
C THR A 25 4.27 0.06 3.99
N GLY A 26 5.36 -0.46 3.41
CA GLY A 26 5.68 -1.89 3.46
C GLY A 26 6.06 -2.36 4.86
N LEU A 27 6.87 -1.59 5.59
CA LEU A 27 7.27 -1.89 6.97
C LEU A 27 6.09 -1.89 7.96
N ILE A 28 5.00 -1.21 7.63
CA ILE A 28 3.78 -1.22 8.44
C ILE A 28 2.83 -2.33 7.93
N GLY A 29 2.63 -2.43 6.62
CA GLY A 29 1.66 -3.34 6.02
C GLY A 29 2.00 -4.83 6.21
N LEU A 30 3.26 -5.22 6.02
CA LEU A 30 3.69 -6.62 6.13
C LEU A 30 3.49 -7.19 7.54
N PRO A 31 3.96 -6.52 8.62
CA PRO A 31 3.70 -6.99 9.98
C PRO A 31 2.22 -7.09 10.32
N LEU A 32 1.39 -6.15 9.85
CA LEU A 32 -0.06 -6.20 10.08
C LEU A 32 -0.72 -7.40 9.39
N LEU A 33 -0.30 -7.72 8.15
CA LEU A 33 -0.77 -8.92 7.46
C LEU A 33 -0.35 -10.18 8.19
N LEU A 34 0.91 -10.27 8.62
CA LEU A 34 1.40 -11.42 9.39
C LEU A 34 0.63 -11.59 10.69
N LEU A 35 0.39 -10.49 11.40
CA LEU A 35 -0.37 -10.48 12.65
C LEU A 35 -1.82 -10.93 12.44
N ALA A 36 -2.46 -10.50 11.35
CA ALA A 36 -3.84 -10.87 11.03
C ALA A 36 -4.02 -12.36 10.67
N VAL A 37 -2.98 -13.05 10.22
CA VAL A 37 -3.04 -14.48 9.84
C VAL A 37 -2.27 -15.40 10.79
N TRP A 38 -1.65 -14.84 11.83
CA TRP A 38 -0.78 -15.62 12.71
C TRP A 38 -1.59 -16.65 13.50
N PRO A 39 -1.24 -17.94 13.44
CA PRO A 39 -2.06 -19.00 14.04
C PRO A 39 -2.04 -19.01 15.57
N TRP A 40 -1.05 -18.37 16.19
CA TRP A 40 -0.89 -18.32 17.64
C TRP A 40 -1.53 -17.08 18.30
N ILE A 41 -2.21 -16.23 17.51
CA ILE A 41 -2.92 -15.04 18.01
C ILE A 41 -4.42 -15.36 18.09
N ASP A 42 -5.05 -14.94 19.18
CA ASP A 42 -6.52 -14.96 19.27
C ASP A 42 -7.09 -13.87 18.37
N HIS A 43 -7.93 -14.28 17.41
CA HIS A 43 -8.49 -13.41 16.37
C HIS A 43 -9.87 -12.87 16.73
N ALA A 44 -10.31 -13.08 17.97
CA ALA A 44 -11.54 -12.50 18.50
C ALA A 44 -11.31 -11.05 18.98
N PRO A 45 -12.19 -10.09 18.61
CA PRO A 45 -13.34 -10.22 17.72
C PRO A 45 -12.94 -10.27 16.23
N TYR A 46 -13.68 -11.07 15.44
CA TYR A 46 -13.43 -11.28 14.00
C TYR A 46 -13.38 -9.96 13.20
N SER A 47 -14.16 -8.95 13.59
CA SER A 47 -14.16 -7.63 12.96
C SER A 47 -12.82 -6.89 13.10
N ALA A 48 -12.12 -7.06 14.23
CA ALA A 48 -10.81 -6.44 14.44
C ALA A 48 -9.71 -7.12 13.61
N SER A 49 -9.69 -8.46 13.57
CA SER A 49 -8.71 -9.21 12.78
C SER A 49 -8.89 -8.98 11.27
N VAL A 50 -10.13 -8.94 10.78
CA VAL A 50 -10.44 -8.57 9.39
C VAL A 50 -10.01 -7.13 9.08
N MET A 51 -10.25 -6.18 9.98
CA MET A 51 -9.80 -4.80 9.82
C MET A 51 -8.28 -4.72 9.69
N ILE A 52 -7.54 -5.37 10.59
CA ILE A 52 -6.07 -5.37 10.61
C ILE A 52 -5.53 -6.01 9.32
N GLY A 53 -6.10 -7.14 8.90
CA GLY A 53 -5.70 -7.82 7.67
C GLY A 53 -5.97 -6.97 6.42
N ALA A 54 -7.16 -6.39 6.32
CA ALA A 54 -7.54 -5.54 5.19
C ALA A 54 -6.69 -4.25 5.12
N PHE A 55 -6.40 -3.64 6.26
CA PHE A 55 -5.53 -2.47 6.34
C PHE A 55 -4.07 -2.82 5.99
N GLY A 56 -3.55 -3.94 6.50
CA GLY A 56 -2.24 -4.45 6.12
C GLY A 56 -2.12 -4.73 4.62
N PHE A 57 -3.15 -5.30 4.01
CA PHE A 57 -3.22 -5.55 2.57
C PHE A 57 -3.22 -4.24 1.76
N ALA A 58 -3.98 -3.24 2.21
CA ALA A 58 -4.01 -1.92 1.57
C ALA A 58 -2.62 -1.26 1.56
N LEU A 59 -1.94 -1.25 2.71
CA LEU A 59 -0.59 -0.68 2.86
C LEU A 59 0.45 -1.43 2.04
N THR A 60 0.37 -2.75 1.98
CA THR A 60 1.28 -3.58 1.17
C THR A 60 1.08 -3.37 -0.32
N SER A 61 -0.18 -3.19 -0.77
CA SER A 61 -0.49 -2.84 -2.16
C SER A 61 0.01 -1.44 -2.53
N LEU A 62 -0.09 -0.46 -1.61
CA LEU A 62 0.53 0.85 -1.76
C LEU A 62 2.04 0.76 -1.85
N SER A 63 2.66 -0.04 -0.98
CA SER A 63 4.11 -0.27 -0.97
C SER A 63 4.61 -0.79 -2.31
N TYR A 64 3.91 -1.78 -2.89
CA TYR A 64 4.19 -2.29 -4.22
C TYR A 64 4.09 -1.21 -5.31
N ALA A 65 3.02 -0.40 -5.29
CA ALA A 65 2.83 0.67 -6.25
C ALA A 65 3.96 1.70 -6.18
N PHE A 66 4.29 2.21 -4.98
CA PHE A 66 5.37 3.18 -4.80
C PHE A 66 6.75 2.58 -5.12
N GLY A 67 6.98 1.31 -4.83
CA GLY A 67 8.20 0.60 -5.18
C GLY A 67 8.39 0.53 -6.70
N LYS A 68 7.31 0.26 -7.43
CA LYS A 68 7.29 0.32 -8.90
C LYS A 68 7.59 1.71 -9.45
N VAL A 69 7.06 2.78 -8.83
CA VAL A 69 7.38 4.18 -9.22
C VAL A 69 8.86 4.51 -9.00
N ALA A 70 9.44 4.01 -7.89
CA ALA A 70 10.86 4.19 -7.64
C ALA A 70 11.71 3.43 -8.66
N LEU A 71 11.34 2.18 -8.95
CA LEU A 71 12.03 1.32 -9.92
C LEU A 71 11.95 1.86 -11.35
N SER A 72 10.80 2.39 -11.77
CA SER A 72 10.66 3.03 -13.08
C SER A 72 11.57 4.24 -13.19
N GLY A 73 11.62 5.10 -12.15
CA GLY A 73 12.57 6.21 -12.07
C GLY A 73 14.03 5.75 -12.10
N CYS A 74 14.39 4.67 -11.41
CA CYS A 74 15.75 4.13 -11.44
C CYS A 74 16.15 3.60 -12.83
N THR A 75 15.20 3.01 -13.56
CA THR A 75 15.45 2.27 -14.81
C THR A 75 15.12 3.03 -16.09
N GLU A 76 14.74 4.30 -16.00
CA GLU A 76 14.31 5.18 -17.10
C GLU A 76 15.32 5.36 -18.26
N GLY A 77 16.59 4.97 -18.06
CA GLY A 77 17.65 4.95 -19.10
C GLY A 77 18.26 3.57 -19.38
N SER A 78 17.64 2.51 -18.87
CA SER A 78 18.11 1.13 -19.04
C SER A 78 17.56 0.51 -20.33
N ARG A 79 18.23 -0.53 -20.84
CA ARG A 79 17.81 -1.29 -22.03
C ARG A 79 16.45 -1.99 -21.85
N ARG A 80 16.01 -2.17 -20.61
CA ARG A 80 14.68 -2.70 -20.22
C ARG A 80 14.13 -1.89 -19.04
N PRO A 81 13.43 -0.76 -19.29
CA PRO A 81 12.85 0.04 -18.24
C PRO A 81 11.67 -0.70 -17.58
N VAL A 82 11.56 -0.55 -16.26
CA VAL A 82 10.40 -1.04 -15.50
C VAL A 82 9.25 -0.08 -15.73
N GLU A 83 8.13 -0.59 -16.22
CA GLU A 83 6.92 0.22 -16.42
C GLU A 83 6.39 0.75 -15.08
N GLU A 84 5.84 1.96 -15.10
CA GLU A 84 5.13 2.53 -13.96
C GLU A 84 3.96 1.62 -13.51
N PRO A 85 3.52 1.69 -12.24
CA PRO A 85 2.36 0.92 -11.82
C PRO A 85 1.10 1.42 -12.56
N GLY A 86 0.32 0.48 -13.09
CA GLY A 86 -1.02 0.80 -13.61
C GLY A 86 -2.01 1.15 -12.48
N ARG A 87 -3.29 1.28 -12.82
CA ARG A 87 -4.34 1.61 -11.84
C ARG A 87 -4.68 0.48 -10.86
N ARG A 88 -4.41 -0.78 -11.23
CA ARG A 88 -4.78 -1.99 -10.47
C ARG A 88 -4.37 -1.96 -8.98
N PRO A 89 -3.09 -1.73 -8.61
CA PRO A 89 -2.69 -1.74 -7.19
C PRO A 89 -3.38 -0.66 -6.35
N TYR A 90 -3.70 0.49 -6.94
CA TYR A 90 -4.43 1.56 -6.25
C TYR A 90 -5.91 1.19 -6.00
N VAL A 91 -6.54 0.54 -6.99
CA VAL A 91 -7.91 0.02 -6.83
C VAL A 91 -7.96 -1.05 -5.74
N VAL A 92 -7.01 -2.00 -5.77
CA VAL A 92 -6.90 -3.05 -4.76
C VAL A 92 -6.72 -2.46 -3.37
N ALA A 93 -5.86 -1.46 -3.22
CA ALA A 93 -5.66 -0.78 -1.94
C ALA A 93 -6.93 -0.05 -1.47
N GLY A 94 -7.63 0.63 -2.38
CA GLY A 94 -8.88 1.31 -2.05
C GLY A 94 -9.98 0.35 -1.60
N VAL A 95 -10.15 -0.78 -2.28
CA VAL A 95 -11.11 -1.82 -1.90
C VAL A 95 -10.76 -2.41 -0.53
N ALA A 96 -9.48 -2.73 -0.30
CA ALA A 96 -9.03 -3.26 0.98
C ALA A 96 -9.25 -2.25 2.13
N LEU A 97 -9.01 -0.95 1.88
CA LEU A 97 -9.27 0.09 2.87
C LEU A 97 -10.78 0.26 3.15
N ALA A 98 -11.64 0.13 2.14
CA ALA A 98 -13.08 0.15 2.32
C ALA A 98 -13.56 -1.03 3.19
N ILE A 99 -13.01 -2.23 2.97
CA ILE A 99 -13.30 -3.40 3.82
C ILE A 99 -12.86 -3.14 5.27
N ALA A 100 -11.66 -2.61 5.47
CA ALA A 100 -11.17 -2.28 6.80
C ALA A 100 -12.09 -1.27 7.51
N PHE A 101 -12.55 -0.24 6.79
CA PHE A 101 -13.45 0.77 7.32
C PHE A 101 -14.82 0.21 7.70
N VAL A 102 -15.42 -0.63 6.84
CA VAL A 102 -16.69 -1.30 7.16
C VAL A 102 -16.53 -2.21 8.38
N SER A 103 -15.43 -2.96 8.46
CA SER A 103 -15.14 -3.84 9.59
C SER A 103 -14.99 -3.06 10.91
N LEU A 104 -14.36 -1.88 10.87
CA LEU A 104 -14.27 -0.96 11.99
C LEU A 104 -15.66 -0.46 12.44
N LEU A 105 -16.54 -0.10 11.50
CA LEU A 105 -17.89 0.34 11.84
C LEU A 105 -18.71 -0.77 12.48
N VAL A 106 -18.60 -2.01 12.00
CA VAL A 106 -19.24 -3.17 12.61
C VAL A 106 -18.73 -3.38 14.03
N MET A 107 -17.40 -3.31 14.23
CA MET A 107 -16.79 -3.43 15.55
C MET A 107 -17.28 -2.35 16.53
N LEU A 108 -17.46 -1.11 16.09
CA LEU A 108 -17.97 -0.02 16.93
C LEU A 108 -19.46 -0.14 17.25
N ALA A 109 -20.22 -0.87 16.42
CA ALA A 109 -21.66 -1.03 16.56
C ALA A 109 -22.07 -2.25 17.40
N THR A 110 -21.12 -3.13 17.74
CA THR A 110 -21.30 -4.35 18.56
C THR A 110 -20.68 -4.18 19.93
#